data_AF-A0A6L2PK08-F1
#
_entry.id   AF-A0A6L2PK08-F1
#
_cell.length_a   1.000
_cell.length_b   1.000
_cell.length_c   1.000
_cell.angle_alpha   90.00
_cell.angle_beta   90.00
_cell.angle_gamma   90.00
#
_symmetry.space_group_name_H-M   'P 1'
#
loop_
_entity.id
_entity.type
_entity.pdbx_description
1 polymer ?
#
loop_
_entity_poly.entity_id
_entity_poly.type
_entity_poly.pdbx_seq_one_letter_code
_entity_poly.pdbx_strand_id
1 'polypeptide(L)' 'QHPLRHHQNRHKRQHARAASQTYLPGSFVVDGGAAVAPESGNWGPWSEPSDCSRSCGGGVAFQTRRCRDIR' A
#
# COMPACT_ATOMS: atom_id res chain seq x y z
N GLN A 1 -13.16 -66.51 -15.71
CA GLN A 1 -13.80 -65.20 -15.82
C GLN A 1 -13.87 -64.57 -14.43
N HIS A 2 -13.08 -63.54 -14.16
CA HIS A 2 -13.26 -62.67 -12.98
C HIS A 2 -12.86 -61.24 -13.39
N PRO A 3 -13.70 -60.22 -13.16
CA PRO A 3 -13.39 -58.86 -13.59
C PRO A 3 -12.44 -58.17 -12.61
N LEU A 4 -11.32 -57.64 -13.13
CA LEU A 4 -10.43 -56.77 -12.38
C LEU A 4 -11.11 -55.41 -12.17
N ARG A 5 -11.41 -55.06 -10.91
CA ARG A 5 -11.96 -53.75 -10.55
C ARG A 5 -10.90 -52.68 -10.78
N HIS A 6 -11.08 -51.85 -11.81
CA HIS A 6 -10.32 -50.60 -11.91
C HIS A 6 -10.92 -49.59 -10.93
N HIS A 7 -10.18 -49.26 -9.88
CA HIS A 7 -10.52 -48.14 -9.00
C HIS A 7 -10.34 -46.84 -9.79
N GLN A 8 -11.45 -46.18 -10.11
CA GLN A 8 -11.42 -44.82 -10.64
C GLN A 8 -10.99 -43.88 -9.52
N ASN A 9 -9.88 -43.18 -9.72
CA ASN A 9 -9.48 -42.08 -8.85
C ASN A 9 -10.53 -40.96 -8.96
N ARG A 10 -11.51 -40.98 -8.05
CA ARG A 10 -12.48 -39.91 -7.90
C ARG A 10 -11.73 -38.72 -7.32
N HIS A 11 -11.23 -37.83 -8.17
CA HIS A 11 -10.70 -36.54 -7.76
C HIS A 11 -11.79 -35.81 -6.97
N LYS A 12 -11.63 -35.74 -5.65
CA LYS A 12 -12.50 -34.95 -4.77
C LYS A 12 -12.37 -33.51 -5.23
N ARG A 13 -13.43 -32.93 -5.81
CA ARG A 13 -13.55 -31.47 -5.96
C ARG A 13 -13.57 -30.90 -4.55
N GLN A 14 -12.40 -30.53 -4.04
CA GLN A 14 -12.35 -29.73 -2.82
C GLN A 14 -12.95 -28.39 -3.18
N HIS A 15 -14.02 -28.02 -2.48
CA HIS A 15 -14.62 -26.71 -2.56
C HIS A 15 -13.55 -25.66 -2.23
N ALA A 16 -12.96 -25.02 -3.24
CA ALA A 16 -12.13 -23.84 -3.05
C ALA A 16 -13.06 -22.63 -2.75
N ARG A 17 -13.74 -22.66 -1.61
CA ARG A 17 -14.26 -21.43 -0.98
C ARG A 17 -13.14 -20.81 -0.17
N ALA A 18 -12.13 -20.27 -0.86
CA ALA A 18 -11.11 -19.43 -0.25
C ALA A 18 -10.39 -18.59 -1.33
N ALA A 19 -11.14 -17.98 -2.24
CA ALA A 19 -10.60 -16.95 -3.12
C ALA A 19 -11.02 -15.59 -2.56
N SER A 20 -10.16 -14.98 -1.73
CA SER A 20 -10.08 -13.50 -1.53
C SER A 20 -9.21 -13.03 -0.35
N GLN A 21 -8.27 -13.82 0.21
CA GLN A 21 -7.43 -13.32 1.32
C GLN A 21 -5.94 -13.67 1.19
N THR A 22 -5.38 -13.72 -0.01
CA THR A 22 -3.98 -14.14 -0.21
C THR A 22 -3.01 -13.02 -0.57
N TYR A 23 -3.45 -11.75 -0.65
CA TYR A 23 -2.53 -10.66 -0.96
C TYR A 23 -2.79 -9.41 -0.13
N LEU A 24 -2.56 -9.53 1.18
CA LEU A 24 -2.17 -8.40 2.00
C LEU A 24 -1.01 -8.88 2.88
N PRO A 25 0.24 -8.44 2.62
CA PRO A 25 1.32 -8.71 3.55
C PRO A 25 1.00 -8.02 4.89
N GLY A 26 1.29 -8.67 6.01
CA GLY A 26 1.01 -8.20 7.38
C GLY A 26 1.75 -6.91 7.81
N SER A 27 2.19 -6.11 6.86
CA SER A 27 2.86 -4.81 7.03
C SER A 27 2.23 -3.70 6.19
N PHE A 28 1.08 -3.93 5.54
CA PHE A 28 0.36 -2.82 4.93
C PHE A 28 -0.20 -1.94 6.07
N VAL A 29 0.56 -0.91 6.41
CA VAL A 29 0.02 0.22 7.17
C VAL A 29 -0.97 0.85 6.22
N VAL A 30 -2.25 0.51 6.36
CA VAL A 30 -3.30 1.44 5.94
C VAL A 30 -3.03 2.64 6.81
N ASP A 31 -2.58 3.74 6.21
CA ASP A 31 -2.60 5.05 6.85
C ASP A 31 -4.08 5.42 7.03
N GLY A 32 -4.69 4.71 7.99
CA GLY A 32 -6.09 4.69 8.28
C GLY A 32 -6.34 5.86 9.19
N GLY A 33 -6.70 6.99 8.59
CA GLY A 33 -7.60 7.97 9.21
C GLY A 33 -7.22 8.40 10.63
N ALA A 34 -5.93 8.48 10.94
CA ALA A 34 -5.51 9.32 12.04
C ALA A 34 -5.80 10.74 11.61
N ALA A 35 -6.59 11.45 12.40
CA ALA A 35 -6.70 12.89 12.31
C ALA A 35 -5.32 13.44 11.95
N VAL A 36 -5.26 14.30 10.93
CA VAL A 36 -4.17 15.28 10.78
C VAL A 36 -4.17 16.09 12.08
N ALA A 37 -3.62 15.50 13.15
CA ALA A 37 -2.95 16.26 14.16
C ALA A 37 -2.02 17.13 13.35
N PRO A 38 -2.14 18.47 13.42
CA PRO A 38 -1.16 19.32 12.78
C PRO A 38 0.17 18.77 13.27
N GLU A 39 1.05 18.47 12.33
CA GLU A 39 2.47 18.19 12.55
C GLU A 39 3.03 19.25 13.51
N SER A 40 2.79 19.07 14.80
CA SER A 40 2.82 20.13 15.82
C SER A 40 4.24 20.26 16.35
N GLY A 41 5.20 20.32 15.42
CA GLY A 41 6.44 21.02 15.62
C GLY A 41 6.20 22.47 15.24
N ASN A 42 6.93 23.39 15.87
CA ASN A 42 6.95 24.81 15.53
C ASN A 42 7.42 25.01 14.09
N TRP A 43 6.58 24.73 13.10
CA TRP A 43 6.85 24.93 11.68
C TRP A 43 5.87 25.94 11.11
N GLY A 44 6.38 26.78 10.22
CA GLY A 44 5.61 27.67 9.39
C GLY A 44 4.90 26.92 8.27
N PRO A 45 3.99 27.59 7.56
CA PRO A 45 3.40 27.05 6.35
C PRO A 45 4.50 26.70 5.34
N TRP A 46 4.23 25.70 4.50
CA TRP A 46 5.04 25.41 3.32
C TRP A 46 4.99 26.58 2.33
N SER A 47 6.10 26.84 1.66
CA SER A 47 6.19 27.77 0.53
C SER A 47 5.50 27.21 -0.70
N GLU A 48 5.32 28.04 -1.72
CA GLU A 48 4.97 27.54 -3.05
C GLU A 48 6.04 26.53 -3.53
N PRO A 49 5.63 25.47 -4.26
CA PRO A 49 6.56 24.54 -4.87
C PRO A 49 7.40 25.22 -5.94
N SER A 50 8.67 24.82 -6.03
CA SER A 50 9.51 25.18 -7.16
C SER A 50 8.96 24.59 -8.46
N ASP A 51 9.40 25.15 -9.58
CA ASP A 51 9.23 24.50 -10.87
C ASP A 51 9.85 23.10 -10.85
N CYS A 52 9.25 22.20 -11.63
CA CYS A 52 9.76 20.86 -11.78
C CYS A 52 11.11 20.91 -12.52
N SER A 53 12.11 20.17 -12.04
CA SER A 53 13.43 20.11 -12.69
C SER A 53 13.40 19.64 -14.15
N ARG A 54 12.31 19.00 -14.58
CA ARG A 54 12.11 18.47 -15.93
C ARG A 54 10.66 18.65 -16.37
N SER A 55 10.46 18.94 -17.66
CA SER A 55 9.14 18.95 -18.28
C SER A 55 8.59 17.55 -18.58
N CYS A 56 9.44 16.52 -18.65
CA CYS A 56 9.02 15.13 -18.88
C CYS A 56 10.00 14.09 -18.30
N GLY A 57 9.51 12.86 -18.12
CA GLY A 57 10.31 11.71 -17.68
C GLY A 57 10.58 11.65 -16.18
N GLY A 58 9.73 12.29 -15.35
CA GLY A 58 9.88 12.33 -13.89
C GLY A 58 10.92 13.36 -13.45
N GLY A 59 10.47 14.47 -12.88
CA GLY A 59 11.32 15.51 -12.29
C GLY A 59 11.08 15.66 -10.79
N VAL A 60 11.84 16.56 -10.17
CA VAL A 60 11.75 16.85 -8.74
C VAL A 60 11.39 18.31 -8.55
N ALA A 61 10.47 18.58 -7.64
CA ALA A 61 10.13 19.92 -7.16
C ALA A 61 10.33 19.97 -5.64
N PHE A 62 10.71 21.13 -5.13
CA PHE A 62 11.04 21.33 -3.72
C PHE A 62 10.13 22.39 -3.10
N GLN A 63 9.86 22.25 -1.80
CA GLN A 63 9.14 23.23 -0.99
C GLN A 63 9.93 23.47 0.30
N THR A 64 9.87 24.69 0.82
CA THR A 64 10.56 25.07 2.05
C THR A 64 9.55 25.53 3.09
N ARG A 65 9.84 25.29 4.37
CA ARG A 65 9.07 25.84 5.48
C ARG A 65 10.03 26.38 6.53
N ARG A 66 9.64 27.45 7.23
CA ARG A 66 10.47 28.03 8.29
C ARG A 66 10.21 27.34 9.60
N CYS A 67 11.25 27.09 10.40
CA CYS A 67 11.05 26.74 11.80
C CYS A 67 10.52 27.99 12.52
N ARG A 68 9.38 27.88 13.18
CA ARG A 68 8.79 28.87 14.08
C ARG A 68 9.30 28.73 15.52
N ASP A 69 10.25 27.82 15.77
CA ASP A 69 10.83 27.68 17.10
C ASP A 69 11.77 28.86 17.34
N ILE A 70 11.36 29.74 18.25
CA ILE A 70 12.00 31.02 18.59
C ILE A 70 12.66 30.95 19.97
N ARG A 71 12.96 29.74 20.47
CA ARG A 71 13.75 29.59 21.70
C ARG A 71 15.24 29.54 21.44
#